data_AF-A0A9E7F0N1-F1
#
_entry.id   AF-A0A9E7F0N1-F1
#
_cell.length_a   1.000
_cell.length_b   1.000
_cell.length_c   1.000
_cell.angle_alpha   90.00
_cell.angle_beta   90.00
_cell.angle_gamma   90.00
#
_symmetry.space_group_name_H-M   'P 1'
#
loop_
_entity.id
_entity.type
_entity.pdbx_description
1 polymer ?
#
loop_
_entity_poly.entity_id
_entity_poly.type
_entity_poly.pdbx_seq_one_letter_code
_entity_poly.pdbx_strand_id
1 'polypeptide(L)'
;MAATHIALFASGLAVLLLLVQGSPPAPVVQCRSGNTNCTVTNGYGAFPDRSTCRVAAVAYPSTEQELLLAVSDATEKQQHMKAVTMYSHSIPKLSCPGGSSGQGLVISTQSLNRSVSVDMATSRMTFEAGITLRALLDAAAARGLALPHSPYWQGMTLGGLLSTGSHGSSAFGKGSAVHEYVVGMRLVVPSPVPVNGYYANIVNLGEDDPDLLAAKVSLGVLGVISQVTLQLEPMFKRSITNRVVSDVGFEQTISSYAFTTYYGDISWYPSQGRVVYRDDVKVPITTKGKGVNDYLGFRAQPTLVVASLRASEELLEATGNVEGKCVLFRLQVDILIATGMGLKNNDGGLLDFTGYPVIGNQSDMQSAGSCLRSAEDNLLTACGWDPRFAGLFYHQTTISIPFTTIADFIADVKKLRDAHPDALCSTELYLGFFMRFVRNSTAYLGKTDDVVDIDITYYRSKDPKRPRLYEDVLEEIEQMALFKYNGLPHWGKNRNVGFLNVTNKLGAKLDKFVSVMQKYDANGLFSSDWTDAVLGLRGKEVVVQGDGCALEGLCICSTDDDCAPKQGYYCRPGEVYEQARVCRKIKSVEADGLAWSA
;
A
#
# COMPACT_ATOMS: atom_id res chain seq x y z
N MET A 1 22.23 -0.20 37.00
CA MET A 1 22.66 -0.10 35.59
C MET A 1 21.58 0.50 34.67
N ALA A 2 20.64 1.30 35.20
CA ALA A 2 19.55 1.92 34.44
C ALA A 2 19.74 3.45 34.22
N ALA A 3 20.86 4.01 34.69
CA ALA A 3 21.13 5.46 34.60
C ALA A 3 22.09 5.84 33.46
N THR A 4 22.71 4.86 32.78
CA THR A 4 23.71 5.10 31.73
C THR A 4 23.15 5.04 30.30
N HIS A 5 21.92 4.56 30.11
CA HIS A 5 21.24 4.53 28.81
C HIS A 5 20.41 5.80 28.51
N ILE A 6 20.08 6.59 29.53
CA ILE A 6 19.34 7.85 29.38
C ILE A 6 20.27 8.99 28.91
N ALA A 7 21.58 8.90 29.21
CA ALA A 7 22.57 9.90 28.81
C ALA A 7 23.03 9.79 27.33
N LEU A 8 22.82 8.64 26.67
CA LEU A 8 23.12 8.44 25.25
C LEU A 8 21.97 8.85 24.31
N PHE A 9 20.75 9.04 24.85
CA PHE A 9 19.63 9.62 24.11
C PHE A 9 19.56 11.15 24.23
N ALA A 10 20.10 11.73 25.30
CA ALA A 10 20.14 13.18 25.50
C ALA A 10 21.29 13.89 24.75
N SER A 11 22.31 13.18 24.29
CA SER A 11 23.41 13.73 23.47
C SER A 11 23.11 13.76 21.96
N GLY A 12 21.97 13.23 21.52
CA GLY A 12 21.46 13.39 20.15
C GLY A 12 20.85 14.76 19.86
N LEU A 13 20.58 15.58 20.88
CA LEU A 13 19.93 16.90 20.74
C LEU A 13 20.89 18.05 20.36
N ALA A 14 22.19 17.78 20.18
CA ALA A 14 23.18 18.79 19.78
C ALA A 14 23.77 18.57 18.36
N VAL A 15 23.12 17.73 17.53
CA VAL A 15 23.31 17.71 16.08
C VAL A 15 22.06 18.29 15.41
N LEU A 16 21.65 19.46 15.88
CA LEU A 16 20.69 20.34 15.21
C LEU A 16 21.52 21.38 14.45
N LEU A 17 21.38 21.37 13.11
CA LEU A 17 21.91 22.31 12.09
C LEU A 17 22.84 21.73 11.01
N LEU A 18 22.81 20.42 10.76
CA LEU A 18 23.20 19.90 9.44
C LEU A 18 21.93 19.46 8.72
N LEU A 19 21.67 20.03 7.55
CA LEU A 19 20.64 19.58 6.61
C LEU A 19 20.75 18.06 6.50
N VAL A 20 19.80 17.34 7.07
CA VAL A 20 19.75 15.89 6.98
C VAL A 20 19.40 15.57 5.52
N GLN A 21 20.43 15.20 4.78
CA GLN A 21 20.40 14.66 3.42
C GLN A 21 20.05 13.17 3.49
N GLY A 22 19.73 12.50 2.39
CA GLY A 22 19.26 11.11 2.43
C GLY A 22 19.20 10.42 1.07
N SER A 23 19.76 9.22 1.00
CA SER A 23 19.80 8.41 -0.22
C SER A 23 18.40 8.01 -0.70
N PRO A 24 17.98 8.46 -1.90
CA PRO A 24 16.73 7.99 -2.49
C PRO A 24 16.84 6.50 -2.83
N PRO A 25 15.72 5.73 -2.83
CA PRO A 25 15.74 4.30 -3.10
C PRO A 25 16.42 3.95 -4.43
N ALA A 26 17.11 2.81 -4.47
CA ALA A 26 17.70 2.30 -5.70
C ALA A 26 16.64 1.96 -6.76
N PRO A 27 17.02 1.93 -8.06
CA PRO A 27 16.14 1.47 -9.11
C PRO A 27 15.63 0.06 -8.84
N VAL A 28 14.32 -0.13 -9.03
CA VAL A 28 13.63 -1.41 -8.87
C VAL A 28 13.85 -2.38 -10.03
N VAL A 29 14.36 -1.88 -11.15
CA VAL A 29 14.86 -2.69 -12.26
C VAL A 29 16.39 -2.64 -12.26
N GLN A 30 17.03 -3.80 -12.22
CA GLN A 30 18.48 -3.92 -12.24
C GLN A 30 18.90 -4.86 -13.36
N CYS A 31 19.76 -4.40 -14.27
CA CYS A 31 20.19 -5.16 -15.44
C CYS A 31 21.68 -5.48 -15.37
N ARG A 32 22.07 -6.67 -15.81
CA ARG A 32 23.48 -7.09 -15.85
C ARG A 32 24.23 -6.56 -17.06
N SER A 33 23.54 -6.29 -18.17
CA SER A 33 24.14 -5.81 -19.41
C SER A 33 23.22 -4.83 -20.11
N GLY A 34 23.54 -3.53 -20.03
CA GLY A 34 22.70 -2.47 -20.58
C GLY A 34 21.26 -2.59 -20.09
N ASN A 35 20.32 -2.78 -21.01
CA ASN A 35 18.90 -2.95 -20.73
C ASN A 35 18.42 -4.42 -20.83
N THR A 36 19.33 -5.39 -20.69
CA THR A 36 19.04 -6.83 -20.83
C THR A 36 19.47 -7.62 -19.61
N ASN A 37 18.89 -8.82 -19.46
CA ASN A 37 19.12 -9.74 -18.34
C ASN A 37 18.92 -9.03 -16.99
N CYS A 38 17.66 -8.66 -16.75
CA CYS A 38 17.29 -7.81 -15.65
C CYS A 38 16.49 -8.55 -14.57
N THR A 39 16.46 -7.97 -13.39
CA THR A 39 15.58 -8.35 -12.29
C THR A 39 14.69 -7.19 -11.91
N VAL A 40 13.46 -7.49 -11.52
CA VAL A 40 12.50 -6.54 -10.96
C VAL A 40 12.22 -6.89 -9.51
N THR A 41 12.19 -5.88 -8.64
CA THR A 41 11.73 -5.99 -7.25
C THR A 41 10.59 -5.01 -7.00
N ASN A 42 9.96 -5.12 -5.82
CA ASN A 42 9.14 -4.03 -5.30
C ASN A 42 10.00 -3.09 -4.44
N GLY A 43 9.41 -1.99 -3.96
CA GLY A 43 10.09 -1.00 -3.10
C GLY A 43 10.66 -1.56 -1.79
N TYR A 44 10.24 -2.76 -1.37
CA TYR A 44 10.75 -3.48 -0.19
C TYR A 44 11.85 -4.48 -0.52
N GLY A 45 12.23 -4.63 -1.80
CA GLY A 45 13.22 -5.59 -2.27
C GLY A 45 12.74 -7.03 -2.40
N ALA A 46 11.47 -7.35 -2.09
CA ALA A 46 10.96 -8.73 -2.16
C ALA A 46 9.43 -8.81 -2.34
N PHE A 47 9.00 -9.63 -3.31
CA PHE A 47 7.60 -10.03 -3.48
C PHE A 47 7.13 -11.03 -2.40
N PRO A 48 5.80 -11.26 -2.25
CA PRO A 48 5.25 -12.22 -1.30
C PRO A 48 5.82 -13.64 -1.42
N ASP A 49 5.91 -14.14 -2.65
CA ASP A 49 6.43 -15.48 -2.98
C ASP A 49 7.96 -15.62 -2.80
N ARG A 50 8.64 -14.55 -2.38
CA ARG A 50 10.11 -14.44 -2.23
C ARG A 50 10.91 -14.73 -3.50
N SER A 51 10.25 -14.93 -4.63
CA SER A 51 10.94 -15.28 -5.86
C SER A 51 11.42 -14.02 -6.56
N THR A 52 12.57 -14.12 -7.22
CA THR A 52 13.09 -13.03 -8.05
C THR A 52 12.30 -12.98 -9.35
N CYS A 53 11.74 -11.82 -9.69
CA CYS A 53 11.23 -11.59 -11.03
C CYS A 53 12.41 -11.35 -11.98
N ARG A 54 12.74 -12.33 -12.82
CA ARG A 54 13.73 -12.18 -13.91
C ARG A 54 13.01 -11.78 -15.19
N VAL A 55 13.61 -10.90 -15.98
CA VAL A 55 13.05 -10.41 -17.25
C VAL A 55 14.15 -10.25 -18.29
N ALA A 56 13.79 -10.42 -19.56
CA ALA A 56 14.75 -10.45 -20.66
C ALA A 56 15.34 -9.07 -20.90
N ALA A 57 14.48 -8.05 -20.85
CA ALA A 57 14.87 -6.67 -21.11
C ALA A 57 13.94 -5.66 -20.43
N VAL A 58 14.36 -4.40 -20.45
CA VAL A 58 13.56 -3.24 -20.05
C VAL A 58 13.58 -2.18 -21.15
N ALA A 59 12.44 -1.54 -21.39
CA ALA A 59 12.30 -0.36 -22.23
C ALA A 59 12.06 0.89 -21.36
N TYR A 60 12.61 2.04 -21.77
CA TYR A 60 12.47 3.33 -21.08
C TYR A 60 11.92 4.40 -22.04
N PRO A 61 10.68 4.26 -22.54
CA PRO A 61 10.11 5.25 -23.43
C PRO A 61 10.01 6.62 -22.74
N SER A 62 10.38 7.67 -23.45
CA SER A 62 10.30 9.08 -23.05
C SER A 62 9.18 9.83 -23.77
N THR A 63 8.57 9.19 -24.78
CA THR A 63 7.42 9.70 -25.53
C THR A 63 6.37 8.61 -25.73
N GLU A 64 5.13 9.00 -26.02
CA GLU A 64 4.07 8.06 -26.36
C GLU A 64 4.39 7.26 -27.65
N GLN A 65 5.14 7.86 -28.58
CA GLN A 65 5.59 7.17 -29.79
C GLN A 65 6.62 6.08 -29.48
N GLU A 66 7.59 6.34 -28.62
CA GLU A 66 8.54 5.32 -28.15
C GLU A 66 7.84 4.20 -27.37
N LEU A 67 6.80 4.55 -26.61
CA LEU A 67 5.97 3.56 -25.93
C LEU A 67 5.20 2.68 -26.94
N LEU A 68 4.61 3.29 -27.98
CA LEU A 68 3.94 2.57 -29.07
C LEU A 68 4.89 1.59 -29.75
N LEU A 69 6.12 2.02 -30.06
CA LEU A 69 7.15 1.17 -30.65
C LEU A 69 7.51 -0.01 -29.74
N ALA A 70 7.75 0.24 -28.45
CA ALA A 70 8.09 -0.81 -27.49
C ALA A 70 6.99 -1.88 -27.38
N VAL A 71 5.72 -1.46 -27.33
CA VAL A 71 4.58 -2.39 -27.29
C VAL A 71 4.40 -3.12 -28.63
N SER A 72 4.59 -2.42 -29.76
CA SER A 72 4.51 -3.01 -31.09
C SER A 72 5.55 -4.12 -31.28
N ASP A 73 6.82 -3.84 -31.00
CA ASP A 73 7.93 -4.79 -31.19
C ASP A 73 7.76 -6.05 -30.32
N ALA A 74 7.29 -5.90 -29.10
CA ALA A 74 7.03 -7.01 -28.20
C ALA A 74 5.76 -7.78 -28.60
N THR A 75 4.73 -7.09 -29.11
CA THR A 75 3.53 -7.74 -29.63
C THR A 75 3.85 -8.59 -30.87
N GLU A 76 4.64 -8.08 -31.81
CA GLU A 76 5.09 -8.84 -32.97
C GLU A 76 5.83 -10.14 -32.57
N LYS A 77 6.62 -10.08 -31.49
CA LYS A 77 7.35 -11.23 -30.93
C LYS A 77 6.52 -12.12 -30.02
N GLN A 78 5.24 -11.80 -29.79
CA GLN A 78 4.38 -12.46 -28.79
C GLN A 78 5.04 -12.52 -27.40
N GLN A 79 5.73 -11.45 -27.03
CA GLN A 79 6.47 -11.35 -25.78
C GLN A 79 5.56 -10.78 -24.68
N HIS A 80 5.52 -11.44 -23.53
CA HIS A 80 4.83 -10.92 -22.35
C HIS A 80 5.46 -9.62 -21.87
N MET A 81 4.63 -8.68 -21.43
CA MET A 81 4.99 -7.32 -21.06
C MET A 81 4.34 -6.90 -19.74
N LYS A 82 5.02 -6.09 -18.95
CA LYS A 82 4.40 -5.33 -17.85
C LYS A 82 4.99 -3.93 -17.74
N ALA A 83 4.13 -2.97 -17.42
CA ALA A 83 4.60 -1.66 -16.99
C ALA A 83 5.22 -1.76 -15.58
N VAL A 84 6.31 -1.05 -15.35
CA VAL A 84 6.89 -0.84 -14.02
C VAL A 84 6.94 0.65 -13.71
N THR A 85 6.62 1.00 -12.48
CA THR A 85 6.72 2.37 -11.98
C THR A 85 8.09 2.58 -11.35
N MET A 86 8.54 3.85 -11.26
CA MET A 86 9.86 4.20 -10.72
C MET A 86 10.21 3.50 -9.40
N TYR A 87 9.24 3.34 -8.50
CA TYR A 87 9.48 2.74 -7.19
C TYR A 87 8.80 1.37 -6.97
N SER A 88 7.94 0.89 -7.88
CA SER A 88 7.31 -0.45 -7.81
C SER A 88 6.78 -0.81 -6.39
N HIS A 89 5.98 0.05 -5.78
CA HIS A 89 5.57 -0.09 -4.37
C HIS A 89 4.36 -1.01 -4.12
N SER A 90 3.81 -1.64 -5.15
CA SER A 90 2.82 -2.68 -4.95
C SER A 90 3.47 -3.88 -4.25
N ILE A 91 2.82 -4.40 -3.21
CA ILE A 91 3.26 -5.63 -2.57
C ILE A 91 3.11 -6.82 -3.54
N PRO A 92 1.97 -7.01 -4.22
CA PRO A 92 1.85 -8.07 -5.20
C PRO A 92 2.82 -7.93 -6.37
N LYS A 93 3.06 -9.06 -7.03
CA LYS A 93 3.98 -9.22 -8.16
C LYS A 93 3.41 -8.71 -9.48
N LEU A 94 2.75 -7.54 -9.44
CA LEU A 94 2.04 -6.90 -10.55
C LEU A 94 2.96 -6.49 -11.71
N SER A 95 4.15 -6.00 -11.39
CA SER A 95 5.13 -5.51 -12.37
C SER A 95 5.93 -6.62 -13.05
N CYS A 96 5.69 -7.89 -12.69
CA CYS A 96 6.36 -9.02 -13.31
C CYS A 96 5.54 -9.56 -14.50
N PRO A 97 6.09 -9.57 -15.73
CA PRO A 97 5.38 -10.03 -16.93
C PRO A 97 5.03 -11.52 -16.97
N GLY A 98 5.55 -12.34 -16.04
CA GLY A 98 5.33 -13.79 -16.10
C GLY A 98 6.02 -14.45 -17.30
N GLY A 99 5.64 -15.69 -17.60
CA GLY A 99 6.21 -16.49 -18.70
C GLY A 99 7.48 -17.28 -18.30
N SER A 100 7.87 -18.23 -19.16
CA SER A 100 9.03 -19.12 -18.97
C SER A 100 10.27 -18.34 -18.54
N SER A 101 10.73 -18.57 -17.30
CA SER A 101 12.09 -18.29 -16.80
C SER A 101 12.76 -16.95 -17.20
N GLY A 102 11.98 -15.88 -17.37
CA GLY A 102 12.48 -14.52 -17.58
C GLY A 102 12.60 -14.05 -19.03
N GLN A 103 11.69 -14.48 -19.91
CA GLN A 103 11.61 -14.02 -21.30
C GLN A 103 10.80 -12.73 -21.50
N GLY A 104 10.10 -12.22 -20.49
CA GLY A 104 9.25 -11.02 -20.63
C GLY A 104 10.00 -9.70 -20.76
N LEU A 105 9.30 -8.67 -21.23
CA LEU A 105 9.74 -7.29 -21.31
C LEU A 105 9.11 -6.47 -20.17
N VAL A 106 9.88 -5.58 -19.58
CA VAL A 106 9.36 -4.57 -18.66
C VAL A 106 9.41 -3.20 -19.32
N ILE A 107 8.36 -2.41 -19.16
CA ILE A 107 8.26 -1.06 -19.73
C ILE A 107 8.25 -0.08 -18.56
N SER A 108 9.36 0.61 -18.34
CA SER A 108 9.46 1.62 -17.28
C SER A 108 8.80 2.91 -17.71
N THR A 109 7.83 3.37 -16.92
CA THR A 109 7.16 4.65 -17.16
C THR A 109 7.92 5.84 -16.59
N GLN A 110 9.10 5.65 -15.98
CA GLN A 110 9.81 6.69 -15.22
C GLN A 110 10.11 7.97 -16.02
N SER A 111 10.27 7.84 -17.35
CA SER A 111 10.58 8.96 -18.26
C SER A 111 9.33 9.60 -18.89
N LEU A 112 8.15 9.03 -18.68
CA LEU A 112 6.85 9.59 -19.08
C LEU A 112 6.27 10.39 -17.92
N ASN A 113 6.90 11.49 -17.53
CA ASN A 113 6.63 12.16 -16.25
C ASN A 113 6.25 13.65 -16.35
N ARG A 114 5.83 14.11 -17.52
CA ARG A 114 5.51 15.53 -17.78
C ARG A 114 4.06 15.89 -17.48
N SER A 115 3.84 17.17 -17.14
CA SER A 115 2.53 17.81 -17.30
C SER A 115 2.35 18.17 -18.77
N VAL A 116 1.28 17.69 -19.39
CA VAL A 116 1.03 17.78 -20.83
C VAL A 116 0.21 19.02 -21.16
N SER A 117 -0.86 19.29 -20.42
CA SER A 117 -1.74 20.42 -20.65
C SER A 117 -2.49 20.85 -19.39
N VAL A 118 -2.97 22.09 -19.39
CA VAL A 118 -3.85 22.65 -18.36
C VAL A 118 -4.95 23.45 -19.03
N ASP A 119 -6.19 23.16 -18.67
CA ASP A 119 -7.36 23.97 -19.00
C ASP A 119 -7.89 24.60 -17.70
N MET A 120 -7.61 25.89 -17.54
CA MET A 120 -8.02 26.65 -16.36
C MET A 120 -9.54 26.91 -16.31
N ALA A 121 -10.22 26.91 -17.45
CA ALA A 121 -11.67 27.16 -17.49
C ALA A 121 -12.44 25.97 -16.90
N THR A 122 -11.94 24.76 -17.12
CA THR A 122 -12.57 23.52 -16.62
C THR A 122 -11.84 22.91 -15.42
N SER A 123 -10.72 23.50 -14.98
CA SER A 123 -9.84 22.96 -13.93
C SER A 123 -9.36 21.54 -14.25
N ARG A 124 -9.04 21.27 -15.51
CA ARG A 124 -8.57 19.97 -15.98
C ARG A 124 -7.08 20.04 -16.30
N MET A 125 -6.33 19.02 -15.88
CA MET A 125 -4.91 18.90 -16.23
C MET A 125 -4.62 17.49 -16.75
N THR A 126 -3.82 17.43 -17.81
CA THR A 126 -3.33 16.17 -18.38
C THR A 126 -1.88 15.95 -17.97
N PHE A 127 -1.55 14.74 -17.55
CA PHE A 127 -0.21 14.33 -17.16
C PHE A 127 0.16 13.01 -17.81
N GLU A 128 1.46 12.80 -18.04
CA GLU A 128 1.98 11.49 -18.39
C GLU A 128 1.96 10.56 -17.17
N ALA A 129 1.73 9.25 -17.39
CA ALA A 129 1.43 8.30 -16.31
C ALA A 129 2.60 8.01 -15.35
N GLY A 130 3.83 8.30 -15.76
CA GLY A 130 5.03 8.17 -14.93
C GLY A 130 5.26 9.33 -13.95
N ILE A 131 4.47 10.41 -14.02
CA ILE A 131 4.62 11.52 -13.06
C ILE A 131 4.40 11.01 -11.64
N THR A 132 5.29 11.38 -10.72
CA THR A 132 5.12 11.05 -9.30
C THR A 132 3.99 11.88 -8.70
N LEU A 133 3.33 11.35 -7.67
CA LEU A 133 2.28 12.07 -6.97
C LEU A 133 2.80 13.42 -6.48
N ARG A 134 3.98 13.50 -5.87
CA ARG A 134 4.56 14.80 -5.46
C ARG A 134 4.65 15.80 -6.63
N ALA A 135 5.24 15.39 -7.74
CA ALA A 135 5.42 16.27 -8.90
C ALA A 135 4.07 16.73 -9.49
N LEU A 136 3.06 15.85 -9.48
CA LEU A 136 1.69 16.19 -9.86
C LEU A 136 1.10 17.26 -8.93
N LEU A 137 1.26 17.10 -7.60
CA LEU A 137 0.77 18.07 -6.62
C LEU A 137 1.45 19.43 -6.76
N ASP A 138 2.77 19.44 -6.98
CA ASP A 138 3.52 20.67 -7.23
C ASP A 138 3.06 21.38 -8.51
N ALA A 139 2.89 20.61 -9.60
CA ALA A 139 2.45 21.15 -10.89
C ALA A 139 1.02 21.73 -10.82
N ALA A 140 0.10 21.05 -10.13
CA ALA A 140 -1.25 21.56 -9.89
C ALA A 140 -1.24 22.81 -9.01
N ALA A 141 -0.49 22.78 -7.90
CA ALA A 141 -0.40 23.90 -6.97
C ALA A 141 0.18 25.16 -7.62
N ALA A 142 1.18 25.02 -8.50
CA ALA A 142 1.75 26.12 -9.27
C ALA A 142 0.73 26.81 -10.19
N ARG A 143 -0.41 26.15 -10.49
CA ARG A 143 -1.54 26.71 -11.27
C ARG A 143 -2.72 27.13 -10.40
N GLY A 144 -2.58 27.08 -9.06
CA GLY A 144 -3.68 27.36 -8.14
C GLY A 144 -4.76 26.28 -8.15
N LEU A 145 -4.42 25.05 -8.53
CA LEU A 145 -5.31 23.90 -8.56
C LEU A 145 -4.88 22.84 -7.54
N ALA A 146 -5.83 22.08 -7.03
CA ALA A 146 -5.63 20.99 -6.08
C ALA A 146 -6.19 19.68 -6.64
N LEU A 147 -5.43 18.60 -6.46
CA LEU A 147 -5.98 17.25 -6.56
C LEU A 147 -6.91 17.03 -5.35
N PRO A 148 -8.20 16.68 -5.55
CA PRO A 148 -9.15 16.61 -4.44
C PRO A 148 -8.75 15.60 -3.36
N HIS A 149 -8.25 14.43 -3.76
CA HIS A 149 -7.80 13.37 -2.85
C HIS A 149 -6.54 12.69 -3.36
N SER A 150 -5.70 12.21 -2.45
CA SER A 150 -4.53 11.38 -2.77
C SER A 150 -4.30 10.30 -1.73
N PRO A 151 -3.56 9.22 -2.07
CA PRO A 151 -2.95 8.38 -1.05
C PRO A 151 -1.92 9.18 -0.24
N TYR A 152 -1.53 8.64 0.92
CA TYR A 152 -0.69 9.37 1.88
C TYR A 152 0.81 9.27 1.61
N TRP A 153 1.22 8.38 0.70
CA TRP A 153 2.61 8.22 0.30
C TRP A 153 2.84 8.81 -1.10
N GLN A 154 3.80 9.73 -1.21
CA GLN A 154 4.05 10.53 -2.41
C GLN A 154 4.85 9.83 -3.52
N GLY A 155 5.40 8.64 -3.26
CA GLY A 155 6.22 7.90 -4.23
C GLY A 155 5.43 7.07 -5.23
N MET A 156 4.11 7.18 -5.29
CA MET A 156 3.34 6.53 -6.33
C MET A 156 3.39 7.35 -7.62
N THR A 157 3.50 6.71 -8.78
CA THR A 157 3.24 7.39 -10.06
C THR A 157 1.74 7.42 -10.36
N LEU A 158 1.30 8.33 -11.22
CA LEU A 158 -0.11 8.46 -11.61
C LEU A 158 -0.67 7.17 -12.22
N GLY A 159 0.09 6.50 -13.08
CA GLY A 159 -0.29 5.20 -13.64
C GLY A 159 -0.41 4.12 -12.56
N GLY A 160 0.55 4.05 -11.64
CA GLY A 160 0.57 3.06 -10.57
C GLY A 160 -0.57 3.23 -9.56
N LEU A 161 -0.85 4.47 -9.17
CA LEU A 161 -1.92 4.77 -8.22
C LEU A 161 -3.30 4.45 -8.79
N LEU A 162 -3.52 4.70 -10.09
CA LEU A 162 -4.78 4.34 -10.76
C LEU A 162 -4.89 2.82 -10.95
N SER A 163 -3.83 2.18 -11.44
CA SER A 163 -3.84 0.74 -11.75
C SER A 163 -4.20 -0.13 -10.54
N THR A 164 -3.93 0.35 -9.33
CA THR A 164 -4.19 -0.37 -8.06
C THR A 164 -5.34 0.22 -7.24
N GLY A 165 -6.08 1.21 -7.77
CA GLY A 165 -7.24 1.81 -7.12
C GLY A 165 -6.91 2.59 -5.85
N SER A 166 -5.80 3.34 -5.84
CA SER A 166 -5.34 4.11 -4.68
C SER A 166 -6.31 5.21 -4.29
N HIS A 167 -6.40 5.47 -2.98
CA HIS A 167 -7.38 6.40 -2.40
C HIS A 167 -6.84 7.10 -1.14
N GLY A 168 -7.45 8.23 -0.80
CA GLY A 168 -7.30 8.89 0.51
C GLY A 168 -8.34 8.40 1.51
N SER A 169 -8.93 9.34 2.26
CA SER A 169 -10.08 9.13 3.15
C SER A 169 -11.12 10.22 2.91
N SER A 170 -12.38 9.85 2.66
CA SER A 170 -13.57 10.72 2.59
C SER A 170 -14.82 9.93 2.20
N ALA A 171 -15.94 10.23 2.86
CA ALA A 171 -17.27 9.79 2.44
C ALA A 171 -18.06 10.89 1.68
N PHE A 172 -17.44 12.05 1.41
CA PHE A 172 -18.10 13.19 0.77
C PHE A 172 -17.94 13.15 -0.75
N GLY A 173 -18.93 13.72 -1.46
CA GLY A 173 -18.91 13.85 -2.92
C GLY A 173 -18.70 12.50 -3.63
N LYS A 174 -17.74 12.46 -4.56
CA LYS A 174 -17.30 11.24 -5.28
C LYS A 174 -16.44 10.30 -4.42
N GLY A 175 -16.15 10.67 -3.17
CA GLY A 175 -15.27 9.92 -2.28
C GLY A 175 -13.79 10.16 -2.54
N SER A 176 -12.96 9.32 -1.92
CA SER A 176 -11.51 9.52 -1.82
C SER A 176 -10.67 8.78 -2.85
N ALA A 177 -11.28 7.97 -3.70
CA ALA A 177 -10.58 7.19 -4.70
C ALA A 177 -10.15 8.07 -5.88
N VAL A 178 -8.84 8.08 -6.18
CA VAL A 178 -8.27 9.03 -7.14
C VAL A 178 -8.81 8.81 -8.55
N HIS A 179 -9.10 7.56 -8.91
CA HIS A 179 -9.62 7.20 -10.22
C HIS A 179 -11.03 7.73 -10.51
N GLU A 180 -11.81 8.13 -9.50
CA GLU A 180 -13.13 8.76 -9.68
C GLU A 180 -13.02 10.21 -10.20
N TYR A 181 -11.82 10.80 -10.16
CA TYR A 181 -11.51 12.13 -10.67
C TYR A 181 -10.85 12.10 -12.07
N VAL A 182 -10.74 10.93 -12.68
CA VAL A 182 -10.24 10.79 -14.07
C VAL A 182 -11.38 11.06 -15.06
N VAL A 183 -11.15 12.00 -15.98
CA VAL A 183 -12.09 12.41 -17.04
C VAL A 183 -11.58 12.06 -18.45
N GLY A 184 -10.39 11.47 -18.55
CA GLY A 184 -9.89 10.91 -19.80
C GLY A 184 -8.57 10.17 -19.61
N MET A 185 -8.31 9.18 -20.45
CA MET A 185 -7.09 8.37 -20.42
C MET A 185 -6.63 8.02 -21.83
N ARG A 186 -5.31 7.96 -22.02
CA ARG A 186 -4.69 7.40 -23.21
C ARG A 186 -3.92 6.14 -22.83
N LEU A 187 -4.10 5.08 -23.62
CA LEU A 187 -3.45 3.79 -23.42
C LEU A 187 -2.77 3.35 -24.70
N VAL A 188 -1.60 2.73 -24.57
CA VAL A 188 -0.98 1.96 -25.64
C VAL A 188 -1.29 0.48 -25.39
N VAL A 189 -2.02 -0.12 -26.32
CA VAL A 189 -2.53 -1.50 -26.25
C VAL A 189 -1.93 -2.34 -27.37
N PRO A 190 -1.74 -3.66 -27.18
CA PRO A 190 -1.26 -4.54 -28.24
C PRO A 190 -2.33 -4.68 -29.34
N SER A 191 -1.90 -4.99 -30.56
CA SER A 191 -2.79 -5.31 -31.66
C SER A 191 -2.31 -6.57 -32.39
N PRO A 192 -3.17 -7.59 -32.58
CA PRO A 192 -2.79 -8.81 -33.29
C PRO A 192 -2.55 -8.58 -34.79
N VAL A 193 -3.04 -7.45 -35.32
CA VAL A 193 -2.85 -7.02 -36.72
C VAL A 193 -2.20 -5.63 -36.75
N PRO A 194 -1.39 -5.31 -37.78
CA PRO A 194 -0.81 -3.98 -37.90
C PRO A 194 -1.87 -2.88 -38.03
N VAL A 195 -1.78 -1.85 -37.19
CA VAL A 195 -2.53 -0.60 -37.27
C VAL A 195 -1.52 0.51 -37.57
N ASN A 196 -1.63 1.17 -38.73
CA ASN A 196 -0.68 2.17 -39.19
C ASN A 196 0.79 1.68 -39.20
N GLY A 197 1.00 0.39 -39.49
CA GLY A 197 2.34 -0.23 -39.51
C GLY A 197 2.87 -0.71 -38.15
N TYR A 198 2.07 -0.61 -37.08
CA TYR A 198 2.46 -1.06 -35.73
C TYR A 198 1.56 -2.19 -35.25
N TYR A 199 2.12 -3.17 -34.53
CA TYR A 199 1.36 -4.20 -33.79
C TYR A 199 0.86 -3.68 -32.44
N ALA A 200 0.57 -2.39 -32.36
CA ALA A 200 0.05 -1.71 -31.18
C ALA A 200 -0.79 -0.52 -31.62
N ASN A 201 -1.68 -0.05 -30.75
CA ASN A 201 -2.55 1.08 -31.02
C ASN A 201 -2.62 2.03 -29.81
N ILE A 202 -2.80 3.32 -30.07
CA ILE A 202 -3.13 4.31 -29.05
C ILE A 202 -4.65 4.43 -28.95
N VAL A 203 -5.18 4.08 -27.79
CA VAL A 203 -6.60 4.22 -27.46
C VAL A 203 -6.79 5.50 -26.65
N ASN A 204 -7.77 6.33 -27.04
CA ASN A 204 -8.14 7.55 -26.34
C ASN A 204 -9.54 7.39 -25.75
N LEU A 205 -9.62 7.27 -24.43
CA LEU A 205 -10.87 7.09 -23.68
C LEU A 205 -11.32 8.43 -23.11
N GLY A 206 -12.47 8.91 -23.59
CA GLY A 206 -13.15 10.09 -23.03
C GLY A 206 -14.04 9.75 -21.83
N GLU A 207 -14.62 10.77 -21.21
CA GLU A 207 -15.48 10.63 -20.03
C GLU A 207 -16.72 9.73 -20.29
N ASP A 208 -17.25 9.79 -21.51
CA ASP A 208 -18.42 9.00 -21.96
C ASP A 208 -18.05 7.61 -22.51
N ASP A 209 -16.74 7.28 -22.59
CA ASP A 209 -16.31 5.97 -23.07
C ASP A 209 -16.48 4.91 -21.96
N PRO A 210 -17.30 3.87 -22.15
CA PRO A 210 -17.54 2.87 -21.12
C PRO A 210 -16.28 2.08 -20.72
N ASP A 211 -15.28 1.98 -21.59
CA ASP A 211 -14.04 1.27 -21.29
C ASP A 211 -13.16 2.06 -20.31
N LEU A 212 -13.42 3.37 -20.13
CA LEU A 212 -12.76 4.17 -19.10
C LEU A 212 -12.99 3.58 -17.70
N LEU A 213 -14.14 2.95 -17.45
CA LEU A 213 -14.44 2.30 -16.17
C LEU A 213 -13.55 1.09 -15.89
N ALA A 214 -13.05 0.41 -16.93
CA ALA A 214 -12.03 -0.62 -16.79
C ALA A 214 -10.62 -0.02 -16.67
N ALA A 215 -10.32 1.02 -17.44
CA ALA A 215 -9.00 1.65 -17.46
C ALA A 215 -8.64 2.38 -16.15
N LYS A 216 -9.64 2.94 -15.47
CA LYS A 216 -9.51 3.65 -14.18
C LYS A 216 -8.84 2.80 -13.08
N VAL A 217 -9.08 1.49 -13.07
CA VAL A 217 -8.41 0.50 -12.21
C VAL A 217 -8.12 -0.75 -13.03
N SER A 218 -6.92 -0.82 -13.60
CA SER A 218 -6.61 -1.76 -14.70
C SER A 218 -5.66 -2.91 -14.35
N LEU A 219 -5.00 -2.89 -13.19
CA LEU A 219 -3.92 -3.83 -12.83
C LEU A 219 -2.79 -3.92 -13.88
N GLY A 220 -2.72 -2.95 -14.81
CA GLY A 220 -1.83 -2.96 -15.96
C GLY A 220 -2.04 -4.15 -16.91
N VAL A 221 -3.24 -4.73 -17.00
CA VAL A 221 -3.55 -5.84 -17.94
C VAL A 221 -4.18 -5.40 -19.26
N LEU A 222 -4.60 -4.13 -19.37
CA LEU A 222 -5.19 -3.59 -20.61
C LEU A 222 -4.13 -3.08 -21.60
N GLY A 223 -2.91 -2.84 -21.13
CA GLY A 223 -1.86 -2.11 -21.83
C GLY A 223 -1.15 -1.12 -20.91
N VAL A 224 -0.41 -0.17 -21.49
CA VAL A 224 0.32 0.86 -20.73
C VAL A 224 -0.43 2.18 -20.82
N ILE A 225 -0.80 2.75 -19.67
CA ILE A 225 -1.35 4.11 -19.59
C ILE A 225 -0.24 5.09 -19.98
N SER A 226 -0.46 5.89 -21.01
CA SER A 226 0.50 6.93 -21.45
C SER A 226 0.20 8.27 -20.79
N GLN A 227 -1.08 8.68 -20.79
CA GLN A 227 -1.54 9.96 -20.26
C GLN A 227 -2.87 9.83 -19.55
N VAL A 228 -3.12 10.73 -18.60
CA VAL A 228 -4.35 10.82 -17.82
C VAL A 228 -4.75 12.27 -17.67
N THR A 229 -6.03 12.56 -17.91
CA THR A 229 -6.64 13.86 -17.63
C THR A 229 -7.45 13.79 -16.34
N LEU A 230 -7.08 14.61 -15.37
CA LEU A 230 -7.72 14.70 -14.06
C LEU A 230 -8.59 15.95 -13.96
N GLN A 231 -9.77 15.78 -13.35
CA GLN A 231 -10.56 16.88 -12.83
C GLN A 231 -9.96 17.34 -11.49
N LEU A 232 -9.46 18.57 -11.47
CA LEU A 232 -8.95 19.24 -10.27
C LEU A 232 -9.98 20.23 -9.75
N GLU A 233 -9.67 20.85 -8.62
CA GLU A 233 -10.46 21.94 -8.04
C GLU A 233 -9.58 23.15 -7.69
N PRO A 234 -10.18 24.34 -7.46
CA PRO A 234 -9.42 25.49 -6.98
C PRO A 234 -8.66 25.17 -5.69
N MET A 235 -7.43 25.65 -5.58
CA MET A 235 -6.57 25.42 -4.42
C MET A 235 -7.22 25.90 -3.11
N PHE A 236 -7.00 25.13 -2.05
CA PHE A 236 -7.50 25.38 -0.72
C PHE A 236 -6.47 24.93 0.33
N LYS A 237 -6.77 25.20 1.60
CA LYS A 237 -5.98 24.75 2.73
C LYS A 237 -6.74 23.70 3.55
N ARG A 238 -6.01 22.86 4.25
CA ARG A 238 -6.54 21.93 5.25
C ARG A 238 -6.29 22.48 6.64
N SER A 239 -7.19 22.17 7.57
CA SER A 239 -7.03 22.40 9.00
C SER A 239 -7.17 21.08 9.73
N ILE A 240 -6.08 20.62 10.36
CA ILE A 240 -6.00 19.26 10.92
C ILE A 240 -5.80 19.29 12.42
N THR A 241 -6.60 18.51 13.14
CA THR A 241 -6.48 18.28 14.59
C THR A 241 -6.59 16.78 14.88
N ASN A 242 -5.63 16.25 15.64
CA ASN A 242 -5.76 14.88 16.14
C ASN A 242 -6.32 14.90 17.56
N ARG A 243 -7.33 14.05 17.82
CA ARG A 243 -7.91 13.84 19.15
C ARG A 243 -7.74 12.40 19.57
N VAL A 244 -7.19 12.21 20.77
CA VAL A 244 -7.03 10.89 21.38
C VAL A 244 -8.22 10.64 22.32
N VAL A 245 -8.90 9.51 22.15
CA VAL A 245 -9.99 9.07 23.03
C VAL A 245 -9.83 7.59 23.36
N SER A 246 -10.62 7.12 24.33
CA SER A 246 -10.76 5.68 24.59
C SER A 246 -11.53 5.00 23.46
N ASP A 247 -11.24 3.73 23.21
CA ASP A 247 -11.96 2.91 22.24
C ASP A 247 -13.30 2.33 22.77
N VAL A 248 -13.72 2.69 23.99
CA VAL A 248 -15.05 2.37 24.51
C VAL A 248 -16.13 2.95 23.58
N GLY A 249 -16.98 2.08 23.05
CA GLY A 249 -18.05 2.47 22.12
C GLY A 249 -17.56 2.84 20.71
N PHE A 250 -16.31 2.51 20.36
CA PHE A 250 -15.73 2.85 19.06
C PHE A 250 -16.51 2.23 17.89
N GLU A 251 -16.95 0.98 18.02
CA GLU A 251 -17.69 0.24 17.02
C GLU A 251 -19.00 0.92 16.60
N GLN A 252 -19.66 1.67 17.50
CA GLN A 252 -20.88 2.40 17.19
C GLN A 252 -20.63 3.76 16.54
N THR A 253 -19.43 4.34 16.71
CA THR A 253 -19.15 5.72 16.27
C THR A 253 -18.45 5.78 14.92
N ILE A 254 -17.67 4.76 14.54
CA ILE A 254 -16.80 4.77 13.36
C ILE A 254 -17.52 5.19 12.06
N SER A 255 -18.67 4.59 11.75
CA SER A 255 -19.36 4.87 10.49
C SER A 255 -19.93 6.30 10.45
N SER A 256 -20.37 6.83 11.60
CA SER A 256 -20.90 8.20 11.67
C SER A 256 -19.80 9.26 11.56
N TYR A 257 -18.61 9.00 12.11
CA TYR A 257 -17.47 9.90 12.02
C TYR A 257 -17.04 10.18 10.57
N ALA A 258 -17.24 9.23 9.66
CA ALA A 258 -16.97 9.40 8.22
C ALA A 258 -17.65 10.64 7.61
N PHE A 259 -18.76 11.09 8.20
CA PHE A 259 -19.58 12.20 7.73
C PHE A 259 -19.44 13.46 8.60
N THR A 260 -18.54 13.48 9.60
CA THR A 260 -18.29 14.68 10.43
C THR A 260 -17.08 15.48 9.95
N THR A 261 -16.24 14.90 9.08
CA THR A 261 -14.97 15.48 8.64
C THR A 261 -14.70 15.13 7.19
N TYR A 262 -14.27 16.10 6.38
CA TYR A 262 -14.19 15.91 4.92
C TYR A 262 -13.11 14.89 4.54
N TYR A 263 -11.99 14.88 5.25
CA TYR A 263 -10.86 14.01 4.94
C TYR A 263 -10.34 13.18 6.13
N GLY A 264 -11.15 13.05 7.18
CA GLY A 264 -10.65 12.44 8.40
C GLY A 264 -10.34 10.96 8.25
N ASP A 265 -9.40 10.51 9.06
CA ASP A 265 -9.01 9.11 9.21
C ASP A 265 -8.89 8.77 10.70
N ILE A 266 -8.65 7.49 10.98
CA ILE A 266 -8.59 6.97 12.34
C ILE A 266 -7.37 6.04 12.48
N SER A 267 -6.61 6.20 13.55
CA SER A 267 -5.68 5.17 14.04
C SER A 267 -6.27 4.53 15.29
N TRP A 268 -6.63 3.25 15.22
CA TRP A 268 -7.06 2.47 16.39
C TRP A 268 -5.89 1.62 16.90
N TYR A 269 -5.61 1.74 18.19
CA TYR A 269 -4.58 0.98 18.92
C TYR A 269 -5.30 0.05 19.91
N PRO A 270 -5.67 -1.18 19.49
CA PRO A 270 -6.56 -2.04 20.26
C PRO A 270 -5.98 -2.43 21.62
N SER A 271 -4.71 -2.85 21.69
CA SER A 271 -4.03 -3.28 22.93
C SER A 271 -3.89 -2.13 23.93
N GLN A 272 -3.88 -0.88 23.46
CA GLN A 272 -3.87 0.30 24.31
C GLN A 272 -5.27 0.84 24.66
N GLY A 273 -6.34 0.34 24.03
CA GLY A 273 -7.70 0.85 24.21
C GLY A 273 -7.86 2.31 23.75
N ARG A 274 -7.09 2.73 22.73
CA ARG A 274 -7.01 4.13 22.27
C ARG A 274 -7.42 4.27 20.81
N VAL A 275 -8.14 5.34 20.51
CA VAL A 275 -8.48 5.76 19.14
C VAL A 275 -7.96 7.18 18.94
N VAL A 276 -7.28 7.41 17.83
CA VAL A 276 -6.88 8.75 17.39
C VAL A 276 -7.69 9.13 16.17
N TYR A 277 -8.57 10.11 16.33
CA TYR A 277 -9.34 10.71 15.25
C TYR A 277 -8.55 11.88 14.66
N ARG A 278 -8.34 11.87 13.34
CA ARG A 278 -7.78 13.01 12.59
C ARG A 278 -8.91 13.85 12.01
N ASP A 279 -9.37 14.86 12.73
CA ASP A 279 -10.33 15.83 12.19
C ASP A 279 -9.62 16.69 11.14
N ASP A 280 -10.12 16.69 9.91
CA ASP A 280 -9.41 17.20 8.74
C ASP A 280 -10.40 17.84 7.77
N VAL A 281 -10.45 19.18 7.82
CA VAL A 281 -11.45 19.97 7.12
C VAL A 281 -10.82 20.92 6.12
N LYS A 282 -11.58 21.18 5.05
CA LYS A 282 -11.26 22.19 4.03
C LYS A 282 -11.50 23.58 4.60
N VAL A 283 -10.51 24.47 4.45
CA VAL A 283 -10.59 25.89 4.83
C VAL A 283 -10.16 26.78 3.66
N PRO A 284 -10.60 28.06 3.60
CA PRO A 284 -10.25 28.96 2.52
C PRO A 284 -8.73 29.11 2.34
N ILE A 285 -8.27 29.30 1.10
CA ILE A 285 -6.85 29.49 0.77
C ILE A 285 -6.21 30.68 1.50
N THR A 286 -7.02 31.68 1.88
CA THR A 286 -6.63 32.87 2.64
C THR A 286 -6.36 32.60 4.12
N THR A 287 -6.71 31.41 4.63
CA THR A 287 -6.46 31.03 6.03
C THR A 287 -4.95 31.01 6.31
N LYS A 288 -4.53 31.58 7.44
CA LYS A 288 -3.10 31.62 7.81
C LYS A 288 -2.60 30.23 8.23
N GLY A 289 -1.34 29.94 7.90
CA GLY A 289 -0.69 28.66 8.19
C GLY A 289 0.12 28.15 7.00
N LYS A 290 1.27 27.54 7.27
CA LYS A 290 2.18 26.93 6.29
C LYS A 290 2.50 25.48 6.64
N GLY A 291 1.59 24.85 7.38
CA GLY A 291 1.78 23.52 7.89
C GLY A 291 2.01 22.50 6.79
N VAL A 292 2.66 21.41 7.15
CA VAL A 292 2.91 20.29 6.24
C VAL A 292 2.63 18.98 6.96
N ASN A 293 2.25 17.97 6.18
CA ASN A 293 2.27 16.60 6.63
C ASN A 293 3.56 15.95 6.14
N ASP A 294 4.40 15.54 7.07
CA ASP A 294 5.60 14.78 6.79
C ASP A 294 5.54 13.57 7.72
N TYR A 295 4.85 12.50 7.37
CA TYR A 295 4.71 11.35 8.28
C TYR A 295 6.08 10.69 8.54
N LEU A 296 6.42 10.39 9.80
CA LEU A 296 7.75 9.88 10.21
C LEU A 296 8.19 8.65 9.40
N GLY A 297 7.27 7.72 9.15
CA GLY A 297 7.58 6.52 8.35
C GLY A 297 7.99 6.84 6.91
N PHE A 298 7.62 8.00 6.37
CA PHE A 298 7.94 8.44 5.00
C PHE A 298 9.04 9.51 4.94
N ARG A 299 9.70 9.81 6.07
CA ARG A 299 10.85 10.72 6.17
C ARG A 299 12.16 9.99 6.02
N ALA A 300 13.20 10.71 5.60
CA ALA A 300 14.56 10.17 5.65
C ALA A 300 14.96 10.02 7.13
N GLN A 301 15.51 8.86 7.50
CA GLN A 301 15.95 8.56 8.86
C GLN A 301 17.38 8.03 8.85
N PRO A 302 18.21 8.35 9.87
CA PRO A 302 19.54 7.79 9.99
C PRO A 302 19.50 6.26 9.93
N THR A 303 20.25 5.66 8.99
CA THR A 303 20.19 4.22 8.73
C THR A 303 20.60 3.39 9.95
N LEU A 304 21.54 3.91 10.76
CA LEU A 304 21.94 3.29 12.03
C LEU A 304 20.80 3.23 13.05
N VAL A 305 19.97 4.27 13.13
CA VAL A 305 18.81 4.31 14.04
C VAL A 305 17.77 3.29 13.60
N VAL A 306 17.44 3.28 12.30
CA VAL A 306 16.47 2.33 11.73
C VAL A 306 16.95 0.89 11.88
N ALA A 307 18.23 0.62 11.61
CA ALA A 307 18.82 -0.70 11.79
C ALA A 307 18.80 -1.18 13.25
N SER A 308 19.02 -0.26 14.19
CA SER A 308 18.97 -0.55 15.63
C SER A 308 17.55 -0.85 16.11
N LEU A 309 16.55 -0.12 15.60
CA LEU A 309 15.13 -0.41 15.84
C LEU A 309 14.76 -1.78 15.27
N ARG A 310 15.19 -2.08 14.04
CA ARG A 310 14.95 -3.38 13.42
C ARG A 310 15.58 -4.53 14.21
N ALA A 311 16.84 -4.39 14.62
CA ALA A 311 17.54 -5.42 15.40
C ALA A 311 16.86 -5.69 16.75
N SER A 312 16.32 -4.63 17.38
CA SER A 312 15.56 -4.74 18.63
C SER A 312 14.25 -5.49 18.42
N GLU A 313 13.50 -5.19 17.34
CA GLU A 313 12.29 -5.92 16.96
C GLU A 313 12.59 -7.40 16.66
N GLU A 314 13.65 -7.70 15.90
CA GLU A 314 14.07 -9.08 15.61
C GLU A 314 14.46 -9.87 16.86
N LEU A 315 15.12 -9.23 17.83
CA LEU A 315 15.45 -9.86 19.12
C LEU A 315 14.21 -10.18 19.93
N LEU A 316 13.24 -9.27 20.00
CA LEU A 316 11.98 -9.49 20.72
C LEU A 316 11.16 -10.62 20.10
N GLU A 317 11.08 -10.67 18.77
CA GLU A 317 10.47 -11.77 18.01
C GLU A 317 11.17 -13.11 18.30
N ALA A 318 12.50 -13.16 18.20
CA ALA A 318 13.28 -14.38 18.37
C ALA A 318 13.22 -14.94 19.81
N THR A 319 13.13 -14.06 20.81
CA THR A 319 13.07 -14.44 22.24
C THR A 319 11.64 -14.70 22.73
N GLY A 320 10.62 -14.39 21.91
CA GLY A 320 9.23 -14.46 22.33
C GLY A 320 8.87 -13.45 23.43
N ASN A 321 9.59 -12.32 23.51
CA ASN A 321 9.39 -11.31 24.53
C ASN A 321 8.29 -10.32 24.12
N VAL A 322 7.05 -10.74 24.33
CA VAL A 322 5.85 -9.96 24.02
C VAL A 322 5.73 -8.71 24.90
N GLU A 323 6.01 -8.83 26.20
CA GLU A 323 5.91 -7.70 27.15
C GLU A 323 6.84 -6.56 26.72
N GLY A 324 8.09 -6.86 26.40
CA GLY A 324 9.05 -5.88 25.90
C GLY A 324 8.61 -5.22 24.59
N LYS A 325 7.94 -5.99 23.71
CA LYS A 325 7.36 -5.49 22.46
C LYS A 325 6.21 -4.51 22.73
N CYS A 326 5.29 -4.84 23.62
CA CYS A 326 4.19 -3.94 24.01
C CYS A 326 4.69 -2.64 24.67
N VAL A 327 5.67 -2.72 25.59
CA VAL A 327 6.24 -1.52 26.24
C VAL A 327 6.89 -0.60 25.20
N LEU A 328 7.70 -1.16 24.30
CA LEU A 328 8.37 -0.40 23.24
C LEU A 328 7.35 0.32 22.35
N PHE A 329 6.26 -0.36 21.95
CA PHE A 329 5.30 0.18 21.00
C PHE A 329 4.35 1.19 21.61
N ARG A 330 3.97 1.01 22.88
CA ARG A 330 3.25 2.03 23.63
C ARG A 330 4.03 3.35 23.69
N LEU A 331 5.33 3.27 24.00
CA LEU A 331 6.20 4.44 24.02
C LEU A 331 6.26 5.13 22.65
N GLN A 332 6.36 4.35 21.57
CA GLN A 332 6.38 4.91 20.22
C GLN A 332 5.07 5.60 19.82
N VAL A 333 3.91 5.03 20.18
CA VAL A 333 2.61 5.67 19.97
C VAL A 333 2.51 7.00 20.75
N ASP A 334 2.94 7.02 22.01
CA ASP A 334 2.97 8.25 22.82
C ASP A 334 3.86 9.34 22.17
N ILE A 335 5.03 8.96 21.65
CA ILE A 335 5.93 9.88 20.94
C ILE A 335 5.29 10.40 19.64
N LEU A 336 4.67 9.53 18.84
CA LEU A 336 4.00 9.91 17.60
C LEU A 336 2.89 10.92 17.88
N ILE A 337 2.05 10.67 18.89
CA ILE A 337 0.97 11.57 19.30
C ILE A 337 1.55 12.92 19.77
N ALA A 338 2.55 12.89 20.66
CA ALA A 338 3.16 14.09 21.22
C ALA A 338 3.85 14.97 20.17
N THR A 339 4.33 14.36 19.08
CA THR A 339 5.02 15.04 17.97
C THR A 339 4.09 15.37 16.79
N GLY A 340 2.78 15.34 17.00
CA GLY A 340 1.80 15.77 16.00
C GLY A 340 1.51 14.75 14.90
N MET A 341 1.97 13.50 15.05
CA MET A 341 1.82 12.39 14.10
C MET A 341 2.31 12.73 12.68
N GLY A 342 3.39 13.50 12.60
CA GLY A 342 3.99 13.92 11.34
C GLY A 342 3.55 15.30 10.85
N LEU A 343 2.53 15.90 11.47
CA LEU A 343 2.12 17.27 11.17
C LEU A 343 3.13 18.27 11.74
N LYS A 344 3.46 19.28 10.95
CA LYS A 344 4.34 20.38 11.34
C LYS A 344 3.67 21.71 11.08
N ASN A 345 3.83 22.69 11.96
CA ASN A 345 3.23 24.03 11.79
C ASN A 345 4.01 24.88 10.78
N ASN A 346 5.31 24.63 10.60
CA ASN A 346 6.20 25.27 9.63
C ASN A 346 6.07 26.81 9.60
N ASP A 347 5.91 27.39 10.78
CA ASP A 347 5.73 28.84 11.00
C ASP A 347 7.06 29.61 11.14
N GLY A 348 8.19 28.90 11.06
CA GLY A 348 9.53 29.45 11.26
C GLY A 348 10.06 29.29 12.69
N GLY A 349 9.30 28.63 13.58
CA GLY A 349 9.76 28.26 14.91
C GLY A 349 10.84 27.16 14.92
N LEU A 350 11.51 26.99 16.07
CA LEU A 350 12.54 25.97 16.28
C LEU A 350 11.96 24.53 16.35
N LEU A 351 10.67 24.41 16.73
CA LEU A 351 9.98 23.14 16.88
C LEU A 351 9.14 22.84 15.64
N ASP A 352 9.22 21.61 15.15
CA ASP A 352 8.42 21.12 14.01
C ASP A 352 6.90 21.23 14.29
N PHE A 353 6.47 20.79 15.48
CA PHE A 353 5.07 20.78 15.89
C PHE A 353 4.87 21.65 17.13
N THR A 354 3.98 22.65 17.02
CA THR A 354 3.67 23.61 18.11
C THR A 354 2.24 23.49 18.61
N GLY A 355 1.40 22.67 17.96
CA GLY A 355 0.03 22.37 18.40
C GLY A 355 -0.97 22.35 17.26
N TYR A 356 -2.21 21.99 17.61
CA TYR A 356 -3.35 21.95 16.70
C TYR A 356 -4.20 23.24 16.77
N PRO A 357 -4.93 23.61 15.70
CA PRO A 357 -4.94 22.96 14.39
C PRO A 357 -3.67 23.28 13.58
N VAL A 358 -3.20 22.31 12.79
CA VAL A 358 -2.16 22.54 11.79
C VAL A 358 -2.82 22.90 10.47
N ILE A 359 -2.52 24.10 9.96
CA ILE A 359 -3.13 24.65 8.75
C ILE A 359 -2.08 24.78 7.65
N GLY A 360 -2.34 24.20 6.48
CA GLY A 360 -1.42 24.22 5.34
C GLY A 360 -2.13 23.99 4.01
N ASN A 361 -1.43 24.16 2.89
CA ASN A 361 -2.00 23.94 1.55
C ASN A 361 -2.37 22.47 1.36
N GLN A 362 -3.42 22.18 0.59
CA GLN A 362 -3.80 20.80 0.24
C GLN A 362 -2.60 19.99 -0.27
N SER A 363 -1.80 20.58 -1.17
CA SER A 363 -0.60 19.96 -1.77
C SER A 363 0.40 19.48 -0.72
N ASP A 364 0.49 20.15 0.43
CA ASP A 364 1.53 19.93 1.43
C ASP A 364 1.02 19.12 2.64
N MET A 365 -0.30 19.03 2.78
CA MET A 365 -0.95 18.39 3.92
C MET A 365 -1.51 16.99 3.59
N GLN A 366 -1.77 16.68 2.31
CA GLN A 366 -2.47 15.44 1.93
C GLN A 366 -1.60 14.18 1.85
N SER A 367 -0.28 14.33 1.77
CA SER A 367 0.63 13.19 1.59
C SER A 367 2.03 13.55 2.06
N ALA A 368 2.86 12.52 2.32
CA ALA A 368 4.24 12.64 2.77
C ALA A 368 5.17 11.68 2.01
N GLY A 369 6.48 11.93 2.05
CA GLY A 369 7.46 11.19 1.25
C GLY A 369 8.78 11.92 1.05
N SER A 370 9.22 12.70 2.05
CA SER A 370 10.47 13.46 1.96
C SER A 370 11.71 12.57 1.77
N CYS A 371 11.67 11.30 2.20
CA CYS A 371 12.76 10.34 1.97
C CYS A 371 13.08 10.08 0.49
N LEU A 372 12.13 10.33 -0.42
CA LEU A 372 12.29 10.05 -1.86
C LEU A 372 13.02 11.16 -2.62
N ARG A 373 13.13 12.36 -2.03
CA ARG A 373 13.66 13.57 -2.66
C ARG A 373 14.85 14.14 -1.92
N SER A 374 15.33 13.41 -0.92
CA SER A 374 16.55 13.75 -0.21
C SER A 374 17.75 13.54 -1.13
N ALA A 375 18.82 14.32 -0.95
CA ALA A 375 20.02 14.18 -1.77
C ALA A 375 20.81 12.94 -1.34
N GLU A 376 21.36 12.21 -2.31
CA GLU A 376 22.22 11.06 -2.05
C GLU A 376 23.34 11.39 -1.05
N ASP A 377 23.45 10.59 0.01
CA ASP A 377 24.38 10.82 1.13
C ASP A 377 25.17 9.56 1.52
N ASN A 378 25.30 8.60 0.61
CA ASN A 378 25.95 7.30 0.82
C ASN A 378 25.29 6.46 1.93
N LEU A 379 23.96 6.45 1.98
CA LEU A 379 23.11 5.73 2.94
C LEU A 379 23.36 6.15 4.39
N LEU A 380 23.77 7.40 4.63
CA LEU A 380 23.76 7.94 5.99
C LEU A 380 22.32 8.06 6.48
N THR A 381 21.41 8.46 5.61
CA THR A 381 19.97 8.34 5.84
C THR A 381 19.24 7.74 4.63
N ALA A 382 18.07 7.15 4.87
CA ALA A 382 17.25 6.54 3.82
C ALA A 382 15.78 6.46 4.24
N CYS A 383 14.90 6.04 3.33
CA CYS A 383 13.57 5.57 3.71
C CYS A 383 13.70 4.33 4.61
N GLY A 384 12.85 4.21 5.64
CA GLY A 384 13.00 3.16 6.66
C GLY A 384 12.95 1.72 6.13
N TRP A 385 12.33 1.49 4.97
CA TRP A 385 12.20 0.18 4.31
C TRP A 385 13.25 -0.10 3.23
N ASP A 386 14.22 0.79 3.01
CA ASP A 386 15.17 0.64 1.91
C ASP A 386 15.98 -0.67 2.05
N PRO A 387 15.98 -1.55 1.03
CA PRO A 387 16.59 -2.86 1.13
C PRO A 387 18.13 -2.84 1.10
N ARG A 388 18.76 -1.69 0.84
CA ARG A 388 20.23 -1.57 0.77
C ARG A 388 20.92 -1.63 2.14
N PHE A 389 20.16 -1.53 3.23
CA PHE A 389 20.66 -1.69 4.59
C PHE A 389 19.73 -2.60 5.41
N ALA A 390 20.08 -2.84 6.68
CA ALA A 390 19.25 -3.63 7.59
C ALA A 390 18.02 -2.86 8.11
N GLY A 391 17.23 -2.29 7.20
CA GLY A 391 16.04 -1.48 7.50
C GLY A 391 14.83 -2.29 7.95
N LEU A 392 13.73 -1.57 8.18
CA LEU A 392 12.43 -2.13 8.53
C LEU A 392 11.94 -3.06 7.42
N PHE A 393 11.38 -4.20 7.82
CA PHE A 393 10.81 -5.15 6.89
C PHE A 393 9.47 -5.63 7.44
N TYR A 394 8.39 -5.12 6.84
CA TYR A 394 7.02 -5.31 7.29
C TYR A 394 6.14 -5.77 6.12
N HIS A 395 4.99 -6.33 6.47
CA HIS A 395 3.88 -6.52 5.55
C HIS A 395 2.74 -5.57 5.93
N GLN A 396 1.99 -5.14 4.93
CA GLN A 396 0.76 -4.38 5.13
C GLN A 396 -0.36 -5.10 4.39
N THR A 397 -1.37 -5.53 5.15
CA THR A 397 -2.65 -5.96 4.60
C THR A 397 -3.61 -4.78 4.59
N THR A 398 -4.50 -4.72 3.60
CA THR A 398 -5.53 -3.69 3.54
C THR A 398 -6.82 -4.30 3.04
N ILE A 399 -7.86 -4.22 3.87
CA ILE A 399 -9.17 -4.85 3.59
C ILE A 399 -10.27 -3.80 3.74
N SER A 400 -11.16 -3.75 2.78
CA SER A 400 -12.33 -2.88 2.75
C SER A 400 -13.53 -3.59 3.34
N ILE A 401 -14.02 -3.12 4.47
CA ILE A 401 -15.22 -3.65 5.13
C ILE A 401 -16.37 -2.65 4.96
N PRO A 402 -17.56 -3.08 4.51
CA PRO A 402 -18.73 -2.20 4.39
C PRO A 402 -19.07 -1.47 5.68
N PHE A 403 -19.57 -0.23 5.56
CA PHE A 403 -20.06 0.55 6.71
C PHE A 403 -21.14 -0.16 7.53
N THR A 404 -21.88 -1.08 6.90
CA THR A 404 -22.95 -1.85 7.52
C THR A 404 -22.46 -2.96 8.44
N THR A 405 -21.21 -3.42 8.28
CA THR A 405 -20.66 -4.58 9.02
C THR A 405 -19.38 -4.27 9.79
N ILE A 406 -18.80 -3.07 9.62
CA ILE A 406 -17.57 -2.68 10.32
C ILE A 406 -17.68 -2.69 11.85
N ALA A 407 -18.85 -2.34 12.39
CA ALA A 407 -19.08 -2.35 13.83
C ALA A 407 -18.92 -3.76 14.42
N ASP A 408 -19.52 -4.75 13.76
CA ASP A 408 -19.43 -6.16 14.17
C ASP A 408 -17.98 -6.67 14.06
N PHE A 409 -17.27 -6.29 13.00
CA PHE A 409 -15.86 -6.64 12.85
C PHE A 409 -15.01 -6.09 14.01
N ILE A 410 -15.18 -4.82 14.37
CA ILE A 410 -14.47 -4.22 15.50
C ILE A 410 -14.82 -4.95 16.81
N ALA A 411 -16.08 -5.31 17.01
CA ALA A 411 -16.51 -6.05 18.19
C ALA A 411 -15.84 -7.43 18.29
N ASP A 412 -15.68 -8.14 17.16
CA ASP A 412 -14.98 -9.43 17.15
C ASP A 412 -13.46 -9.30 17.31
N VAL A 413 -12.84 -8.26 16.74
CA VAL A 413 -11.43 -7.94 17.02
C VAL A 413 -11.22 -7.63 18.50
N LYS A 414 -12.17 -6.94 19.14
CA LYS A 414 -12.13 -6.70 20.60
C LYS A 414 -12.23 -8.00 21.41
N LYS A 415 -13.00 -9.00 20.98
CA LYS A 415 -13.01 -10.32 21.64
C LYS A 415 -11.63 -10.99 21.59
N LEU A 416 -10.95 -10.94 20.44
CA LEU A 416 -9.59 -11.47 20.29
C LEU A 416 -8.59 -10.69 21.15
N ARG A 417 -8.69 -9.36 21.19
CA ARG A 417 -7.89 -8.52 22.07
C ARG A 417 -8.13 -8.88 23.54
N ASP A 418 -9.38 -9.04 23.96
CA ASP A 418 -9.69 -9.29 25.37
C ASP A 418 -9.21 -10.68 25.82
N ALA A 419 -9.22 -11.66 24.90
CA ALA A 419 -8.62 -12.97 25.11
C ALA A 419 -7.07 -12.94 25.11
N HIS A 420 -6.47 -12.09 24.26
CA HIS A 420 -5.01 -11.95 24.12
C HIS A 420 -4.58 -10.46 24.11
N PRO A 421 -4.55 -9.79 25.29
CA PRO A 421 -4.34 -8.34 25.36
C PRO A 421 -3.05 -7.86 24.69
N ASP A 422 -2.01 -8.69 24.71
CA ASP A 422 -0.69 -8.36 24.19
C ASP A 422 -0.49 -8.73 22.71
N ALA A 423 -1.43 -9.45 22.09
CA ALA A 423 -1.28 -9.97 20.73
C ALA A 423 -1.21 -8.86 19.67
N LEU A 424 -2.00 -7.79 19.88
CA LEU A 424 -2.18 -6.74 18.88
C LEU A 424 -1.17 -5.60 19.02
N CYS A 425 -0.37 -5.55 20.10
CA CYS A 425 0.74 -4.62 20.24
C CYS A 425 1.61 -4.62 18.97
N SER A 426 1.84 -5.80 18.38
CA SER A 426 2.62 -6.00 17.16
C SER A 426 2.23 -5.10 15.96
N THR A 427 0.98 -4.66 15.90
CA THR A 427 0.45 -3.79 14.85
C THR A 427 0.55 -2.29 15.20
N GLU A 428 0.66 -1.97 16.48
CA GLU A 428 0.59 -0.60 16.99
C GLU A 428 1.86 0.21 16.68
N LEU A 429 2.99 -0.46 16.46
CA LEU A 429 4.23 0.14 15.95
C LEU A 429 4.00 0.92 14.65
N TYR A 430 3.10 0.43 13.80
CA TYR A 430 2.93 0.92 12.44
C TYR A 430 1.57 1.60 12.22
N LEU A 431 1.18 2.50 13.15
CA LEU A 431 -0.10 3.24 13.21
C LEU A 431 -1.32 2.44 13.71
N GLY A 432 -1.11 1.21 14.20
CA GLY A 432 -2.21 0.35 14.62
C GLY A 432 -3.08 -0.06 13.44
N PHE A 433 -4.38 -0.17 13.68
CA PHE A 433 -5.37 -0.39 12.62
C PHE A 433 -5.71 0.98 12.06
N PHE A 434 -5.11 1.30 10.92
CA PHE A 434 -5.26 2.59 10.29
C PHE A 434 -6.44 2.56 9.31
N MET A 435 -7.47 3.37 9.58
CA MET A 435 -8.77 3.27 8.96
C MET A 435 -9.12 4.51 8.16
N ARG A 436 -9.58 4.29 6.93
CA ARG A 436 -9.92 5.33 5.95
C ARG A 436 -11.29 5.08 5.35
N PHE A 437 -12.01 6.14 5.02
CA PHE A 437 -13.34 6.08 4.42
C PHE A 437 -13.23 6.18 2.89
N VAL A 438 -13.86 5.23 2.19
CA VAL A 438 -13.84 5.19 0.74
C VAL A 438 -15.26 4.91 0.25
N ARG A 439 -15.70 5.69 -0.73
CA ARG A 439 -17.01 5.46 -1.34
C ARG A 439 -16.99 4.29 -2.32
N ASN A 440 -18.18 3.80 -2.65
CA ASN A 440 -18.35 2.92 -3.79
C ASN A 440 -17.81 3.57 -5.08
N SER A 441 -17.35 2.73 -5.98
CA SER A 441 -16.59 3.15 -7.17
C SER A 441 -17.34 2.85 -8.45
N THR A 442 -17.20 3.73 -9.44
CA THR A 442 -17.70 3.50 -10.81
C THR A 442 -16.79 2.54 -11.58
N ALA A 443 -15.49 2.54 -11.28
CA ALA A 443 -14.55 1.59 -11.88
C ALA A 443 -14.92 0.12 -11.60
N TYR A 444 -14.71 -0.75 -12.59
CA TYR A 444 -15.11 -2.16 -12.50
C TYR A 444 -14.32 -2.94 -11.44
N LEU A 445 -13.03 -2.65 -11.27
CA LEU A 445 -12.21 -3.23 -10.19
C LEU A 445 -12.13 -2.35 -8.94
N GLY A 446 -12.97 -1.32 -8.84
CA GLY A 446 -13.04 -0.47 -7.65
C GLY A 446 -13.93 -1.04 -6.54
N LYS A 447 -14.10 -0.27 -5.46
CA LYS A 447 -14.96 -0.66 -4.33
C LYS A 447 -16.42 -0.86 -4.77
N THR A 448 -17.09 -1.87 -4.20
CA THR A 448 -18.50 -2.17 -4.48
C THR A 448 -19.46 -1.38 -3.59
N ASP A 449 -19.02 -1.03 -2.38
CA ASP A 449 -19.81 -0.40 -1.33
C ASP A 449 -19.09 0.83 -0.76
N ASP A 450 -19.80 1.65 0.02
CA ASP A 450 -19.16 2.61 0.92
C ASP A 450 -18.52 1.82 2.09
N VAL A 451 -17.20 1.94 2.23
CA VAL A 451 -16.37 1.03 3.03
C VAL A 451 -15.42 1.79 3.96
N VAL A 452 -15.07 1.14 5.06
CA VAL A 452 -13.86 1.45 5.83
C VAL A 452 -12.74 0.56 5.30
N ASP A 453 -11.72 1.18 4.71
CA ASP A 453 -10.46 0.53 4.40
C ASP A 453 -9.59 0.48 5.64
N ILE A 454 -9.18 -0.72 6.04
CA ILE A 454 -8.38 -0.97 7.24
C ILE A 454 -7.00 -1.45 6.82
N ASP A 455 -6.00 -0.62 7.03
CA ASP A 455 -4.60 -0.96 6.87
C ASP A 455 -4.06 -1.56 8.19
N ILE A 456 -3.53 -2.78 8.14
CA ILE A 456 -2.85 -3.42 9.27
C ILE A 456 -1.42 -3.71 8.83
N THR A 457 -0.47 -3.05 9.48
CA THR A 457 0.96 -3.18 9.15
C THR A 457 1.68 -3.87 10.30
N TYR A 458 2.48 -4.88 9.99
CA TYR A 458 3.13 -5.71 11.01
C TYR A 458 4.48 -6.27 10.54
N TYR A 459 5.26 -6.70 11.53
CA TYR A 459 6.57 -7.33 11.33
C TYR A 459 6.54 -8.46 10.29
N ARG A 460 7.48 -8.42 9.35
CA ARG A 460 7.77 -9.52 8.42
C ARG A 460 9.18 -10.03 8.68
N SER A 461 9.33 -11.34 8.88
CA SER A 461 10.65 -11.96 8.98
C SER A 461 11.37 -11.92 7.62
N LYS A 462 12.69 -11.77 7.60
CA LYS A 462 13.49 -11.98 6.36
C LYS A 462 13.63 -13.46 6.01
N ASP A 463 13.53 -14.34 7.01
CA ASP A 463 13.38 -15.78 6.84
C ASP A 463 11.89 -16.10 6.62
N PRO A 464 11.49 -16.56 5.41
CA PRO A 464 10.08 -16.81 5.09
C PRO A 464 9.48 -18.00 5.84
N LYS A 465 10.32 -18.84 6.48
CA LYS A 465 9.85 -19.99 7.26
C LYS A 465 9.78 -19.71 8.76
N ARG A 466 10.02 -18.46 9.17
CA ARG A 466 9.98 -18.07 10.58
C ARG A 466 8.63 -17.43 10.92
N PRO A 467 7.84 -18.05 11.80
CA PRO A 467 6.60 -17.48 12.27
C PRO A 467 6.83 -16.18 13.07
N ARG A 468 5.80 -15.34 13.14
CA ARG A 468 5.77 -14.13 13.98
C ARG A 468 5.04 -14.38 15.29
N LEU A 469 5.29 -13.55 16.31
CA LEU A 469 4.51 -13.60 17.54
C LEU A 469 3.04 -13.25 17.28
N TYR A 470 2.13 -14.09 17.81
CA TYR A 470 0.69 -14.03 17.59
C TYR A 470 0.29 -13.99 16.12
N GLU A 471 1.01 -14.78 15.31
CA GLU A 471 0.67 -15.03 13.92
C GLU A 471 -0.80 -15.44 13.77
N ASP A 472 -1.27 -16.31 14.65
CA ASP A 472 -2.63 -16.83 14.63
C ASP A 472 -3.69 -15.76 14.83
N VAL A 473 -3.50 -14.85 15.79
CA VAL A 473 -4.45 -13.75 16.02
C VAL A 473 -4.55 -12.83 14.80
N LEU A 474 -3.41 -12.50 14.17
CA LEU A 474 -3.42 -11.64 12.98
C LEU A 474 -4.01 -12.34 11.76
N GLU A 475 -3.68 -13.60 11.54
CA GLU A 475 -4.27 -14.41 10.46
C GLU A 475 -5.79 -14.55 10.65
N GLU A 476 -6.25 -14.73 11.89
CA GLU A 476 -7.68 -14.81 12.18
C GLU A 476 -8.39 -13.50 11.86
N ILE A 477 -7.83 -12.35 12.24
CA ILE A 477 -8.39 -11.03 11.93
C ILE A 477 -8.45 -10.80 10.42
N GLU A 478 -7.38 -11.14 9.69
CA GLU A 478 -7.35 -11.04 8.23
C GLU A 478 -8.42 -11.92 7.58
N GLN A 479 -8.52 -13.20 7.98
CA GLN A 479 -9.50 -14.13 7.44
C GLN A 479 -10.94 -13.75 7.82
N MET A 480 -11.14 -13.23 9.02
CA MET A 480 -12.44 -12.72 9.46
C MET A 480 -12.87 -11.54 8.61
N ALA A 481 -12.00 -10.55 8.41
CA ALA A 481 -12.27 -9.41 7.54
C ALA A 481 -12.56 -9.85 6.09
N LEU A 482 -11.76 -10.77 5.53
CA LEU A 482 -11.89 -11.23 4.14
C LEU A 482 -13.10 -12.13 3.90
N PHE A 483 -13.40 -13.06 4.82
CA PHE A 483 -14.34 -14.15 4.57
C PHE A 483 -15.63 -14.02 5.38
N LYS A 484 -15.55 -13.70 6.67
CA LYS A 484 -16.75 -13.50 7.50
C LYS A 484 -17.49 -12.22 7.12
N TYR A 485 -16.74 -11.13 6.91
CA TYR A 485 -17.30 -9.81 6.59
C TYR A 485 -17.27 -9.47 5.10
N ASN A 486 -16.94 -10.45 4.26
CA ASN A 486 -16.88 -10.33 2.80
C ASN A 486 -16.02 -9.14 2.32
N GLY A 487 -14.96 -8.81 3.05
CA GLY A 487 -14.15 -7.63 2.77
C GLY A 487 -13.39 -7.73 1.45
N LEU A 488 -13.25 -6.62 0.73
CA LEU A 488 -12.49 -6.56 -0.52
C LEU A 488 -11.02 -6.23 -0.25
N PRO A 489 -10.05 -6.99 -0.81
CA PRO A 489 -8.64 -6.66 -0.66
C PRO A 489 -8.27 -5.40 -1.48
N HIS A 490 -7.38 -4.56 -0.95
CA HIS A 490 -6.70 -3.56 -1.77
C HIS A 490 -5.70 -4.23 -2.73
N TRP A 491 -5.79 -3.92 -4.03
CA TRP A 491 -4.98 -4.52 -5.09
C TRP A 491 -3.47 -4.33 -4.94
N GLY A 492 -3.04 -3.22 -4.35
CA GLY A 492 -1.61 -2.92 -4.16
C GLY A 492 -0.96 -3.46 -2.89
N LYS A 493 -1.68 -4.15 -1.98
CA LYS A 493 -1.21 -4.37 -0.59
C LYS A 493 -1.15 -5.83 -0.16
N ASN A 494 -2.15 -6.61 -0.52
CA ASN A 494 -2.35 -7.93 0.08
C ASN A 494 -1.38 -9.01 -0.44
N ARG A 495 -1.27 -10.11 0.31
CA ARG A 495 -0.73 -11.40 -0.15
C ARG A 495 -1.80 -12.19 -0.90
N ASN A 496 -1.42 -13.35 -1.44
CA ASN A 496 -2.30 -14.20 -2.25
C ASN A 496 -3.60 -14.56 -1.53
N VAL A 497 -3.56 -14.96 -0.25
CA VAL A 497 -4.78 -15.28 0.53
C VAL A 497 -5.81 -14.14 0.51
N GLY A 498 -5.37 -12.88 0.46
CA GLY A 498 -6.26 -11.72 0.37
C GLY A 498 -7.15 -11.71 -0.88
N PHE A 499 -6.70 -12.32 -1.97
CA PHE A 499 -7.42 -12.34 -3.25
C PHE A 499 -8.28 -13.59 -3.45
N LEU A 500 -8.35 -14.49 -2.47
CA LEU A 500 -9.27 -15.62 -2.53
C LEU A 500 -10.72 -15.13 -2.61
N ASN A 501 -11.49 -15.76 -3.49
CA ASN A 501 -12.89 -15.44 -3.78
C ASN A 501 -13.15 -14.00 -4.26
N VAL A 502 -12.12 -13.22 -4.66
CA VAL A 502 -12.31 -11.84 -5.12
C VAL A 502 -13.22 -11.77 -6.36
N THR A 503 -13.20 -12.80 -7.20
CA THR A 503 -14.06 -12.93 -8.37
C THR A 503 -15.54 -12.93 -7.99
N ASN A 504 -15.91 -13.70 -6.97
CA ASN A 504 -17.28 -13.75 -6.43
C ASN A 504 -17.69 -12.41 -5.82
N LYS A 505 -16.77 -11.72 -5.15
CA LYS A 505 -17.02 -10.41 -4.52
C LYS A 505 -17.32 -9.31 -5.54
N LEU A 506 -16.68 -9.35 -6.71
CA LEU A 506 -16.87 -8.37 -7.78
C LEU A 506 -18.05 -8.70 -8.70
N GLY A 507 -18.36 -9.99 -8.87
CA GLY A 507 -19.48 -10.47 -9.69
C GLY A 507 -19.48 -9.86 -11.09
N ALA A 508 -20.63 -9.34 -11.52
CA ALA A 508 -20.82 -8.78 -12.86
C ALA A 508 -19.88 -7.62 -13.22
N LYS A 509 -19.27 -6.92 -12.25
CA LYS A 509 -18.26 -5.91 -12.55
C LYS A 509 -16.98 -6.56 -13.11
N LEU A 510 -16.58 -7.72 -12.58
CA LEU A 510 -15.43 -8.45 -13.10
C LEU A 510 -15.67 -8.92 -14.53
N ASP A 511 -16.86 -9.43 -14.85
CA ASP A 511 -17.19 -9.87 -16.21
C ASP A 511 -17.04 -8.74 -17.23
N LYS A 512 -17.52 -7.53 -16.86
CA LYS A 512 -17.34 -6.32 -17.69
C LYS A 512 -15.87 -5.94 -17.85
N PHE A 513 -15.09 -6.03 -16.77
CA PHE A 513 -13.65 -5.77 -16.83
C PHE A 513 -12.93 -6.75 -17.76
N VAL A 514 -13.21 -8.05 -17.62
CA VAL A 514 -12.60 -9.11 -18.45
C VAL A 514 -12.98 -8.94 -19.92
N SER A 515 -14.21 -8.51 -20.22
CA SER A 515 -14.62 -8.20 -21.60
C SER A 515 -13.76 -7.09 -22.22
N VAL A 516 -13.50 -6.00 -21.48
CA VAL A 516 -12.61 -4.91 -21.94
C VAL A 516 -11.16 -5.38 -22.04
N MET A 517 -10.71 -6.23 -21.10
CA MET A 517 -9.37 -6.83 -21.15
C MET A 517 -9.18 -7.67 -22.41
N GLN A 518 -10.13 -8.53 -22.75
CA GLN A 518 -10.07 -9.35 -23.97
C GLN A 518 -10.16 -8.50 -25.24
N LYS A 519 -10.89 -7.38 -25.21
CA LYS A 519 -10.95 -6.42 -26.32
C LYS A 519 -9.57 -5.80 -26.61
N TYR A 520 -8.81 -5.44 -25.58
CA TYR A 520 -7.51 -4.77 -25.76
C TYR A 520 -6.30 -5.71 -25.81
N ASP A 521 -6.38 -6.87 -25.19
CA ASP A 521 -5.27 -7.82 -25.11
C ASP A 521 -5.78 -9.27 -25.09
N ALA A 522 -6.38 -9.70 -26.20
CA ALA A 522 -6.94 -11.05 -26.36
C ALA A 522 -5.90 -12.16 -26.13
N ASN A 523 -4.63 -11.91 -26.46
CA ASN A 523 -3.54 -12.88 -26.29
C ASN A 523 -2.96 -12.85 -24.86
N GLY A 524 -3.33 -11.87 -24.04
CA GLY A 524 -2.84 -11.74 -22.67
C GLY A 524 -1.36 -11.41 -22.56
N LEU A 525 -0.82 -10.63 -23.49
CA LEU A 525 0.58 -10.21 -23.47
C LEU A 525 0.89 -9.35 -22.23
N PHE A 526 -0.07 -8.58 -21.72
CA PHE A 526 0.03 -7.83 -20.47
C PHE A 526 -0.42 -8.60 -19.23
N SER A 527 -0.73 -9.89 -19.39
CA SER A 527 -1.10 -10.77 -18.28
C SER A 527 0.10 -11.52 -17.71
N SER A 528 -0.01 -11.94 -16.44
CA SER A 528 0.94 -12.79 -15.74
C SER A 528 0.19 -13.87 -14.95
N ASP A 529 0.89 -14.93 -14.51
CA ASP A 529 0.29 -15.99 -13.69
C ASP A 529 -0.47 -15.43 -12.47
N TRP A 530 0.06 -14.37 -11.86
CA TRP A 530 -0.60 -13.73 -10.72
C TRP A 530 -1.87 -12.97 -11.13
N THR A 531 -1.85 -12.17 -12.20
CA THR A 531 -3.08 -11.45 -12.62
C THR A 531 -4.16 -12.42 -13.09
N ASP A 532 -3.75 -13.53 -13.70
CA ASP A 532 -4.65 -14.57 -14.17
C ASP A 532 -5.35 -15.25 -13.02
N ALA A 533 -4.56 -15.61 -12.00
CA ALA A 533 -5.07 -16.22 -10.79
C ALA A 533 -6.11 -15.33 -10.09
N VAL A 534 -5.80 -14.04 -9.86
CA VAL A 534 -6.72 -13.15 -9.13
C VAL A 534 -7.95 -12.76 -9.95
N LEU A 535 -7.87 -12.79 -11.28
CA LEU A 535 -9.01 -12.52 -12.16
C LEU A 535 -9.80 -13.80 -12.54
N GLY A 536 -9.39 -14.98 -12.07
CA GLY A 536 -10.06 -16.24 -12.36
C GLY A 536 -9.90 -16.71 -13.81
N LEU A 537 -8.74 -16.46 -14.42
CA LEU A 537 -8.47 -16.70 -15.84
C LEU A 537 -7.45 -17.83 -16.04
N ARG A 538 -7.51 -18.47 -17.21
CA ARG A 538 -6.49 -19.42 -17.72
C ARG A 538 -6.12 -20.57 -16.77
N GLY A 539 -7.04 -20.96 -15.87
CA GLY A 539 -6.84 -22.05 -14.92
C GLY A 539 -5.72 -21.80 -13.90
N LYS A 540 -5.31 -20.54 -13.70
CA LYS A 540 -4.31 -20.17 -12.71
C LYS A 540 -4.96 -20.02 -11.35
N GLU A 541 -4.25 -20.43 -10.31
CA GLU A 541 -4.74 -20.37 -8.94
C GLU A 541 -3.93 -19.38 -8.11
N VAL A 542 -4.61 -18.74 -7.17
CA VAL A 542 -4.00 -17.76 -6.26
C VAL A 542 -3.16 -18.49 -5.19
N VAL A 543 -3.54 -19.72 -4.84
CA VAL A 543 -2.86 -20.50 -3.81
C VAL A 543 -1.54 -21.06 -4.35
N VAL A 544 -0.48 -20.90 -3.55
CA VAL A 544 0.81 -21.56 -3.80
C VAL A 544 1.11 -22.45 -2.59
N GLN A 545 0.93 -23.76 -2.77
CA GLN A 545 1.14 -24.74 -1.70
C GLN A 545 2.63 -25.07 -1.51
N GLY A 546 3.03 -25.32 -0.27
CA GLY A 546 4.36 -25.83 0.10
C GLY A 546 4.66 -25.61 1.57
N ASP A 547 5.76 -26.20 2.07
CA ASP A 547 6.18 -26.06 3.46
C ASP A 547 6.24 -24.58 3.91
N GLY A 548 5.48 -24.24 4.95
CA GLY A 548 5.43 -22.89 5.49
C GLY A 548 4.66 -21.88 4.63
N CYS A 549 3.84 -22.32 3.66
CA CYS A 549 3.14 -21.39 2.75
C CYS A 549 2.22 -20.40 3.46
N ALA A 550 1.66 -20.76 4.62
CA ALA A 550 0.76 -19.89 5.38
C ALA A 550 1.50 -18.68 5.97
N LEU A 551 2.78 -18.84 6.35
CA LEU A 551 3.60 -17.79 6.97
C LEU A 551 3.84 -16.57 6.04
N GLU A 552 3.81 -16.80 4.73
CA GLU A 552 3.87 -15.75 3.70
C GLU A 552 2.50 -15.40 3.10
N GLY A 553 1.41 -15.93 3.65
CA GLY A 553 0.04 -15.74 3.13
C GLY A 553 -0.11 -16.23 1.69
N LEU A 554 0.62 -17.29 1.32
CA LEU A 554 0.53 -17.94 0.02
C LEU A 554 -0.59 -18.99 -0.03
N CYS A 555 -0.97 -19.52 1.13
CA CYS A 555 -2.05 -20.47 1.34
C CYS A 555 -2.75 -20.16 2.68
N ILE A 556 -3.98 -20.63 2.85
CA ILE A 556 -4.58 -20.82 4.17
C ILE A 556 -4.08 -22.17 4.69
N CYS A 557 -3.66 -22.25 5.96
CA CYS A 557 -3.12 -23.51 6.46
C CYS A 557 -4.17 -24.63 6.40
N SER A 558 -3.74 -25.79 5.93
CA SER A 558 -4.56 -27.00 5.82
C SER A 558 -3.93 -28.17 6.57
N THR A 559 -2.60 -28.21 6.62
CA THR A 559 -1.80 -29.18 7.35
C THR A 559 -0.82 -28.47 8.29
N ASP A 560 -0.26 -29.18 9.25
CA ASP A 560 0.70 -28.58 10.19
C ASP A 560 1.99 -28.13 9.49
N ASP A 561 2.40 -28.78 8.38
CA ASP A 561 3.59 -28.40 7.60
C ASP A 561 3.47 -27.00 6.97
N ASP A 562 2.25 -26.50 6.78
CA ASP A 562 1.99 -25.14 6.31
C ASP A 562 2.40 -24.07 7.34
N CYS A 563 2.56 -24.46 8.62
CA CYS A 563 2.76 -23.58 9.78
C CYS A 563 4.13 -23.68 10.46
N ALA A 564 5.09 -24.43 9.92
CA ALA A 564 6.41 -24.68 10.54
C ALA A 564 6.36 -25.44 11.89
N PRO A 565 5.98 -26.73 11.89
CA PRO A 565 5.79 -27.52 13.11
C PRO A 565 7.09 -27.75 13.88
N LYS A 566 8.24 -27.71 13.20
CA LYS A 566 9.57 -27.75 13.84
C LYS A 566 9.85 -26.58 14.78
N GLN A 567 9.08 -25.49 14.67
CA GLN A 567 9.15 -24.32 15.54
C GLN A 567 7.99 -24.27 16.55
N GLY A 568 7.19 -25.34 16.64
CA GLY A 568 6.06 -25.47 17.56
C GLY A 568 4.78 -24.80 17.09
N TYR A 569 4.66 -24.49 15.81
CA TYR A 569 3.48 -23.86 15.20
C TYR A 569 2.71 -24.87 14.35
N TYR A 570 1.40 -24.92 14.55
CA TYR A 570 0.54 -25.94 13.97
C TYR A 570 -0.75 -25.30 13.44
N CYS A 571 -1.37 -25.94 12.45
CA CYS A 571 -2.57 -25.41 11.82
C CYS A 571 -3.80 -25.68 12.70
N ARG A 572 -4.43 -24.64 13.23
CA ARG A 572 -5.55 -24.74 14.17
C ARG A 572 -6.73 -23.85 13.75
N PRO A 573 -7.94 -24.13 14.26
CA PRO A 573 -9.06 -23.20 14.11
C PRO A 573 -8.78 -21.84 14.79
N GLY A 574 -9.36 -20.78 14.24
CA GLY A 574 -9.47 -19.50 14.94
C GLY A 574 -10.25 -19.63 16.26
N GLU A 575 -10.09 -18.67 17.17
CA GLU A 575 -10.74 -18.68 18.49
C GLU A 575 -12.10 -17.98 18.51
N VAL A 576 -12.25 -16.88 17.77
CA VAL A 576 -13.50 -16.10 17.64
C VAL A 576 -14.20 -16.42 16.32
N TYR A 577 -13.44 -16.63 15.25
CA TYR A 577 -13.90 -17.09 13.95
C TYR A 577 -13.34 -18.49 13.68
N GLU A 578 -14.04 -19.51 14.19
CA GLU A 578 -13.59 -20.91 14.15
C GLU A 578 -13.39 -21.49 12.73
N GLN A 579 -14.01 -20.88 11.71
CA GLN A 579 -13.80 -21.25 10.33
C GLN A 579 -12.45 -20.76 9.77
N ALA A 580 -11.79 -19.80 10.42
CA ALA A 580 -10.42 -19.44 10.09
C ALA A 580 -9.47 -20.60 10.40
N ARG A 581 -8.41 -20.71 9.60
CA ARG A 581 -7.33 -21.69 9.82
C ARG A 581 -6.03 -20.95 9.98
N VAL A 582 -5.42 -21.08 11.15
CA VAL A 582 -4.34 -20.21 11.60
C VAL A 582 -3.14 -20.99 12.12
N CYS A 583 -1.95 -20.41 11.97
CA CYS A 583 -0.71 -20.98 12.47
C CYS A 583 -0.47 -20.59 13.93
N ARG A 584 -0.90 -21.47 14.84
CA ARG A 584 -0.85 -21.25 16.29
C ARG A 584 0.35 -21.93 16.92
N LYS A 585 1.04 -21.21 17.80
CA LYS A 585 2.09 -21.78 18.65
C LYS A 585 1.47 -22.62 19.77
N ILE A 586 1.83 -23.89 19.86
CA ILE A 586 1.41 -24.78 20.95
C ILE A 586 2.54 -24.88 21.98
N LYS A 587 2.27 -24.50 23.23
CA LYS A 587 3.25 -24.67 24.31
C LYS A 587 3.37 -26.15 24.64
N SER A 588 4.59 -26.64 24.86
CA SER A 588 4.95 -28.05 25.04
C SER A 588 4.45 -28.68 26.37
N VAL A 589 3.27 -28.30 26.87
CA VAL A 589 2.69 -28.84 28.12
C VAL A 589 1.56 -29.84 27.83
N GLU A 590 1.09 -29.97 26.58
CA GLU A 590 0.02 -30.92 26.20
C GLU A 590 0.54 -32.22 25.55
N ALA A 591 1.85 -32.38 25.39
CA ALA A 591 2.45 -33.60 24.80
C ALA A 591 2.47 -34.81 25.76
N ASP A 592 2.22 -34.61 27.06
CA ASP A 592 2.24 -35.68 28.08
C ASP A 592 0.83 -36.22 28.45
N GLY A 593 -0.23 -35.78 27.76
CA GLY A 593 -1.62 -36.14 28.09
C GLY A 593 -2.27 -37.27 27.28
N LEU A 594 -1.63 -37.79 26.23
CA LEU A 594 -2.21 -38.82 25.35
C LEU A 594 -1.31 -40.05 25.20
N ALA A 595 -0.81 -40.55 26.32
CA ALA A 595 -0.41 -41.95 26.44
C ALA A 595 -1.21 -42.59 27.58
N TRP A 596 -1.72 -43.80 27.31
CA TRP A 596 -2.39 -44.75 28.22
C TRP A 596 -3.91 -44.64 28.41
N SER A 597 -4.66 -45.34 27.54
CA SER A 597 -5.35 -46.57 27.96
C SER A 597 -5.70 -47.40 26.73
N ALA A 598 -5.18 -48.63 26.72
CA ALA A 598 -5.55 -49.72 25.81
C ALA A 598 -6.98 -50.20 26.05
#